data_AF-A0A1Q4XRI9-F1
#
_entry.id   AF-A0A1Q4XRI9-F1
#
_cell.length_a   1.000
_cell.length_b   1.000
_cell.length_c   1.000
_cell.angle_alpha   90.00
_cell.angle_beta   90.00
_cell.angle_gamma   90.00
#
_symmetry.space_group_name_H-M   'P 1'
#
loop_
_entity.id
_entity.type
_entity.pdbx_description
1 polymer ?
#
loop_
_entity_poly.entity_id
_entity_poly.type
_entity_poly.pdbx_seq_one_letter_code
_entity_poly.pdbx_strand_id
1 'polypeptide(L)'
;MAITRVDHSGRVGDRWLIDALGWQPGDRHEVVVTPDGAVVSVDPEGSYRIDKRRHVFLPAAVRQGLGVATNDRVVLVARLEIATLTIHATSTIADLILQHYVTQEASRGW
;
A
#
# COMPACT_ATOMS: atom_id res chain seq x y z
N MET A 1 -2.12 -1.11 10.41
CA MET A 1 -2.56 -1.42 9.03
C MET A 1 -4.01 -0.95 8.84
N ALA A 2 -4.47 -0.78 7.61
CA ALA A 2 -5.84 -0.42 7.27
C ALA A 2 -6.26 -1.04 5.93
N ILE A 3 -7.56 -1.08 5.65
CA ILE A 3 -8.11 -1.43 4.33
C ILE A 3 -8.85 -0.22 3.80
N THR A 4 -8.53 0.21 2.59
CA THR A 4 -9.15 1.37 1.94
C THR A 4 -9.49 1.07 0.49
N ARG A 5 -10.27 1.95 -0.14
CA ARG A 5 -10.58 1.85 -1.56
C ARG A 5 -9.68 2.76 -2.38
N VAL A 6 -9.28 2.28 -3.56
CA VAL A 6 -8.73 3.14 -4.62
C VAL A 6 -9.84 4.07 -5.07
N ASP A 7 -9.68 5.37 -4.86
CA ASP A 7 -10.67 6.33 -5.32
C ASP A 7 -10.59 6.56 -6.84
N HIS A 8 -11.52 7.35 -7.37
CA HIS A 8 -11.61 7.67 -8.80
C HIS A 8 -10.38 8.38 -9.36
N SER A 9 -9.59 9.03 -8.50
CA SER A 9 -8.34 9.67 -8.89
C SER A 9 -7.13 8.74 -8.79
N GLY A 10 -7.32 7.48 -8.39
CA GLY A 10 -6.21 6.54 -8.16
C GLY A 10 -5.50 6.78 -6.84
N ARG A 11 -6.13 7.50 -5.90
CA ARG A 11 -5.57 7.76 -4.58
C ARG A 11 -6.08 6.76 -3.56
N VAL A 12 -5.23 6.50 -2.57
CA VAL A 12 -5.56 5.68 -1.39
C VAL A 12 -4.95 6.32 -0.16
N GLY A 13 -5.56 6.10 0.99
CA GLY A 13 -4.99 6.56 2.24
C GLY A 13 -5.80 6.10 3.44
N ASP A 14 -5.14 6.23 4.58
CA ASP A 14 -5.73 6.15 5.90
C ASP A 14 -5.06 7.26 6.74
N ARG A 15 -5.87 8.20 7.22
CA ARG A 15 -5.35 9.40 7.91
C ARG A 15 -4.45 9.03 9.09
N TRP A 16 -4.85 8.04 9.88
CA TRP A 16 -4.09 7.64 11.06
C TRP A 16 -2.74 7.02 10.67
N LEU A 17 -2.70 6.16 9.64
CA LEU A 17 -1.44 5.60 9.16
C LEU A 17 -0.49 6.68 8.61
N ILE A 18 -0.99 7.59 7.79
CA ILE A 18 -0.15 8.64 7.20
C ILE A 18 0.36 9.62 8.27
N ASP A 19 -0.49 9.99 9.23
CA ASP A 19 -0.07 10.82 10.37
C ASP A 19 0.96 10.10 11.25
N ALA A 20 0.82 8.78 11.48
CA ALA A 20 1.78 7.98 12.24
C ALA A 20 3.14 7.85 11.55
N LEU A 21 3.17 7.90 10.21
CA LEU A 21 4.40 7.98 9.42
C LEU A 21 5.05 9.38 9.45
N GLY A 22 4.41 10.36 10.09
CA GLY A 22 4.88 11.75 10.18
C GLY A 22 4.63 12.56 8.91
N TRP A 23 3.94 12.00 7.92
CA TRP A 23 3.75 12.62 6.60
C TRP A 23 2.63 13.68 6.61
N GLN A 24 2.86 14.77 5.88
CA GLN A 24 2.03 15.99 5.87
C GLN A 24 1.42 16.25 4.48
N PRO A 25 0.38 17.10 4.37
CA PRO A 25 -0.25 17.35 3.09
C PRO A 25 0.69 18.26 2.30
N GLY A 26 0.92 17.91 1.04
CA GLY A 26 1.90 18.59 0.21
C GLY A 26 3.30 17.98 0.25
N ASP A 27 3.60 17.08 1.19
CA ASP A 27 4.82 16.26 1.11
C ASP A 27 4.83 15.53 -0.22
N ARG A 28 6.02 15.45 -0.81
CA ARG A 28 6.24 14.73 -2.04
C ARG A 28 6.53 13.27 -1.72
N HIS A 29 6.02 12.37 -2.54
CA HIS A 29 6.22 10.94 -2.40
C HIS A 29 6.53 10.31 -3.74
N GLU A 30 7.27 9.21 -3.67
CA GLU A 30 7.52 8.33 -4.80
C GLU A 30 6.88 6.96 -4.50
N VAL A 31 6.65 6.17 -5.55
CA VAL A 31 6.03 4.85 -5.41
C VAL A 31 6.75 3.85 -6.30
N VAL A 32 7.24 2.78 -5.67
CA VAL A 32 7.99 1.72 -6.35
C VAL A 32 7.21 0.42 -6.27
N VAL A 33 6.98 -0.22 -7.41
CA VAL A 33 6.35 -1.54 -7.47
C VAL A 33 7.32 -2.61 -6.96
N THR A 34 6.83 -3.50 -6.10
CA THR A 34 7.52 -4.71 -5.64
C THR A 34 6.80 -5.95 -6.19
N PRO A 35 7.39 -7.15 -6.11
CA PRO A 35 6.72 -8.37 -6.57
C PRO A 35 5.37 -8.65 -5.90
N ASP A 36 5.18 -8.17 -4.67
CA ASP A 36 4.01 -8.43 -3.83
C ASP A 36 3.16 -7.18 -3.54
N GLY A 37 3.49 -6.02 -4.11
CA GLY A 37 2.78 -4.77 -3.82
C GLY A 37 3.46 -3.52 -4.38
N ALA A 38 3.30 -2.42 -3.68
CA ALA A 38 4.03 -1.19 -3.93
C ALA A 38 4.45 -0.53 -2.63
N VAL A 39 5.64 0.05 -2.60
CA VAL A 39 6.16 0.80 -1.46
C VAL A 39 6.12 2.28 -1.78
N VAL A 40 5.55 3.05 -0.86
CA VAL A 40 5.52 4.51 -0.89
C VAL A 40 6.44 5.05 0.20
N SER A 41 7.20 6.08 -0.14
CA SER A 41 8.04 6.83 0.79
C SER A 41 7.97 8.32 0.45
N VAL A 42 8.10 9.18 1.46
CA VAL A 42 8.32 10.62 1.22
C VAL A 42 9.70 10.80 0.60
N ASP A 43 9.74 11.60 -0.46
CA ASP A 43 10.93 11.93 -1.22
C ASP A 43 10.79 13.39 -1.69
N PRO A 44 11.71 14.31 -1.32
CA PRO A 44 11.71 15.69 -1.81
C PRO A 44 11.66 15.83 -3.33
N GLU A 45 12.22 14.87 -4.06
CA GLU A 45 12.22 14.81 -5.52
C GLU A 45 11.05 14.00 -6.10
N GLY A 46 10.21 13.43 -5.22
CA GLY A 46 9.06 12.60 -5.59
C GLY A 46 8.08 13.31 -6.52
N SER A 47 7.53 12.54 -7.45
CA SER A 47 6.69 13.07 -8.54
C SER A 47 5.28 13.43 -8.09
N TYR A 48 4.84 12.92 -6.94
CA TYR A 48 3.46 13.00 -6.48
C TYR A 48 3.37 13.70 -5.14
N ARG A 49 2.20 14.24 -4.81
CA ARG A 49 1.95 14.88 -3.51
C ARG A 49 0.86 14.16 -2.74
N ILE A 50 1.07 14.09 -1.43
CA ILE A 50 0.05 13.72 -0.45
C ILE A 50 -1.02 14.82 -0.43
N ASP A 51 -2.28 14.43 -0.60
CA ASP A 51 -3.38 15.40 -0.61
C ASP A 51 -3.81 15.83 0.80
N LYS A 52 -4.77 16.77 0.86
CA LYS A 52 -5.35 17.26 2.12
C LYS A 52 -6.07 16.18 2.94
N ARG A 53 -6.46 15.07 2.32
CA ARG A 53 -7.14 13.94 2.95
C ARG A 53 -6.18 12.89 3.48
N ARG A 54 -4.87 13.11 3.36
CA ARG A 54 -3.83 12.12 3.67
C ARG A 54 -3.89 10.92 2.73
N HIS A 55 -4.16 11.16 1.46
CA HIS A 55 -4.08 10.11 0.46
C HIS A 55 -2.82 10.28 -0.41
N VAL A 56 -2.15 9.15 -0.64
CA VAL A 56 -1.08 9.01 -1.63
C VAL A 56 -1.69 8.67 -2.98
N PHE A 57 -1.03 9.08 -4.06
CA PHE A 57 -1.44 8.78 -5.43
C PHE A 57 -0.74 7.52 -5.92
N LEU A 58 -1.51 6.59 -6.50
CA LEU A 58 -1.01 5.42 -7.20
C LEU A 58 -1.17 5.66 -8.71
N PRO A 59 -0.07 5.84 -9.45
CA PRO A 59 -0.09 5.93 -10.90
C PRO A 59 -0.77 4.73 -11.55
N ALA A 60 -1.33 4.93 -12.75
CA ALA A 60 -2.01 3.86 -13.48
C ALA A 60 -1.12 2.62 -13.69
N ALA A 61 0.18 2.81 -14.00
CA ALA A 61 1.14 1.72 -14.15
C ALA A 61 1.34 0.92 -12.86
N VAL A 62 1.39 1.59 -11.70
CA VAL A 62 1.48 0.92 -10.39
C VAL A 62 0.21 0.13 -10.13
N ARG A 63 -0.97 0.72 -10.35
CA ARG A 63 -2.25 0.01 -10.17
C ARG A 63 -2.36 -1.21 -11.08
N GLN A 64 -1.93 -1.10 -12.33
CA GLN A 64 -1.85 -2.22 -13.27
C GLN A 64 -0.91 -3.31 -12.77
N GLY A 65 0.27 -2.95 -12.26
CA GLY A 65 1.22 -3.89 -11.66
C GLY A 65 0.65 -4.62 -10.45
N LEU A 66 -0.21 -3.95 -9.66
CA LEU A 66 -0.91 -4.55 -8.53
C LEU A 66 -2.19 -5.31 -8.93
N GLY A 67 -2.62 -5.22 -10.20
CA GLY A 67 -3.90 -5.80 -10.65
C GLY A 67 -5.13 -5.18 -9.99
N VAL A 68 -5.08 -3.89 -9.63
CA VAL A 68 -6.18 -3.18 -8.95
C VAL A 68 -6.75 -2.05 -9.80
N ALA A 69 -8.05 -1.81 -9.68
CA ALA A 69 -8.79 -0.76 -10.35
C ALA A 69 -9.42 0.23 -9.34
N THR A 70 -10.08 1.27 -9.87
CA THR A 70 -10.91 2.17 -9.05
C THR A 70 -12.00 1.37 -8.33
N ASN A 71 -12.28 1.76 -7.08
CA ASN A 71 -13.18 1.11 -6.12
C ASN A 71 -12.72 -0.24 -5.57
N ASP A 72 -11.65 -0.84 -6.10
CA ASP A 72 -11.04 -2.02 -5.48
C ASP A 72 -10.47 -1.66 -4.11
N ARG A 73 -10.45 -2.67 -3.24
CA ARG A 73 -9.87 -2.55 -1.91
C ARG A 73 -8.40 -2.94 -1.93
N VAL A 74 -7.60 -2.19 -1.18
CA VAL A 74 -6.19 -2.47 -0.95
C VAL A 74 -5.89 -2.48 0.53
N VAL A 75 -4.85 -3.22 0.91
CA VAL A 75 -4.33 -3.26 2.28
C VAL A 75 -3.15 -2.29 2.38
N LEU A 76 -3.21 -1.42 3.38
CA LEU A 76 -2.17 -0.45 3.70
C LEU A 76 -1.41 -0.91 4.95
N VAL A 77 -0.09 -1.04 4.84
CA VAL A 77 0.80 -1.43 5.94
C VAL A 77 1.85 -0.35 6.13
N ALA A 78 1.74 0.39 7.22
CA ALA A 78 2.77 1.35 7.62
C ALA A 78 3.91 0.62 8.32
N ARG A 79 5.15 0.90 7.91
CA ARG A 79 6.37 0.46 8.59
C ARG A 79 7.04 1.70 9.17
N LEU A 80 6.90 1.87 10.49
CA LEU A 80 7.26 3.10 11.19
C LEU A 80 8.78 3.29 11.29
N GLU A 81 9.53 2.19 11.37
CA GLU A 81 10.99 2.20 11.59
C GLU A 81 11.75 2.88 10.45
N ILE A 82 11.22 2.78 9.23
CA ILE A 82 11.80 3.37 8.02
C ILE A 82 10.84 4.34 7.32
N ALA A 83 9.75 4.71 8.01
CA ALA A 83 8.70 5.61 7.51
C ALA A 83 8.24 5.29 6.07
N THR A 84 7.80 4.05 5.82
CA THR A 84 7.24 3.63 4.52
C THR A 84 5.82 3.13 4.65
N LEU A 85 5.07 3.22 3.55
CA LEU A 85 3.72 2.65 3.41
C LEU A 85 3.73 1.61 2.29
N THR A 86 3.53 0.34 2.64
CA THR A 86 3.33 -0.71 1.64
C THR A 86 1.85 -0.87 1.32
N ILE A 87 1.56 -1.06 0.04
CA ILE A 87 0.22 -1.20 -0.52
C ILE A 87 0.15 -2.56 -1.21
N HIS A 88 -0.79 -3.39 -0.77
CA HIS A 88 -1.03 -4.71 -1.34
C HIS A 88 -2.45 -4.81 -1.89
N ALA A 89 -2.62 -5.52 -3.00
CA ALA A 89 -3.95 -5.98 -3.40
C ALA A 89 -4.49 -6.96 -2.34
N THR A 90 -5.80 -6.95 -2.09
CA THR A 90 -6.40 -7.88 -1.14
C THR A 90 -6.26 -9.34 -1.57
N SER A 91 -6.21 -9.61 -2.89
CA SER A 91 -5.91 -10.94 -3.44
C SER A 91 -4.52 -11.42 -3.04
N THR A 92 -3.50 -10.58 -3.22
CA THR A 92 -2.11 -10.91 -2.83
C THR A 92 -2.01 -11.24 -1.35
N ILE A 93 -2.69 -10.46 -0.48
CA ILE A 93 -2.73 -10.76 0.96
C ILE A 93 -3.44 -12.09 1.25
N ALA A 94 -4.55 -12.38 0.58
CA ALA A 94 -5.24 -13.65 0.73
C ALA A 94 -4.35 -14.84 0.33
N ASP A 95 -3.65 -14.73 -0.80
CA ASP A 95 -2.73 -15.76 -1.29
C ASP A 95 -1.57 -16.00 -0.30
N LEU A 96 -0.99 -14.93 0.25
CA LEU A 96 0.07 -15.03 1.26
C LEU A 96 -0.42 -15.71 2.55
N ILE A 97 -1.64 -15.40 2.99
CA ILE A 97 -2.25 -16.04 4.16
C ILE A 97 -2.49 -17.52 3.90
N LEU A 98 -3.04 -17.88 2.74
CA LEU A 98 -3.24 -19.27 2.34
C LEU A 98 -1.92 -20.04 2.30
N GLN A 99 -0.89 -19.46 1.67
CA GLN A 99 0.45 -20.05 1.61
C GLN A 99 1.08 -20.24 3.00
N HIS A 100 0.86 -19.29 3.91
CA HIS A 100 1.32 -19.41 5.29
C HIS A 100 0.71 -20.64 5.97
N TYR A 101 -0.61 -20.85 5.82
CA TYR A 101 -1.26 -22.02 6.41
C TYR A 101 -0.81 -23.34 5.79
N VAL A 102 -0.67 -23.41 4.47
CA VAL A 102 -0.14 -24.62 3.80
C VAL A 102 1.25 -24.98 4.33
N THR A 103 2.11 -23.97 4.50
CA THR A 103 3.47 -24.17 5.05
C THR A 103 3.44 -24.62 6.52
N GLN A 104 2.51 -24.08 7.30
CA GLN A 104 2.29 -24.48 8.70
C GLN A 104 1.75 -25.91 8.81
N GLU A 105 0.85 -26.33 7.92
CA GLU A 105 0.33 -27.70 7.88
C GLU A 105 1.42 -28.70 7.48
N ALA A 106 2.21 -28.39 6.45
CA ALA A 106 3.34 -29.21 6.03
C ALA A 106 4.40 -29.37 7.13
N SER A 107 4.61 -28.34 7.96
CA SER A 107 5.52 -28.41 9.11
C SER A 107 4.92 -29.08 10.35
N ARG A 108 3.59 -29.28 10.41
CA ARG A 108 2.89 -29.94 11.51
C ARG A 108 2.77 -31.46 11.36
N GLY A 109 3.07 -32.01 10.18
CA GLY A 109 3.10 -33.46 9.94
C GLY A 109 1.73 -34.13 10.09
N TRP A 110 1.03 -34.30 8.98
CA TRP A 110 0.03 -35.34 8.78
C TRP A 110 0.53 -36.24 7.65
#